data_AF-A0A5C9ADW0-F1
#
_entry.id   AF-A0A5C9ADW0-F1
#
_cell.length_a   1.000
_cell.length_b   1.000
_cell.length_c   1.000
_cell.angle_alpha   90.00
_cell.angle_beta   90.00
_cell.angle_gamma   90.00
#
_symmetry.space_group_name_H-M   'P 1'
#
loop_
_entity.id
_entity.type
_entity.pdbx_description
1 polymer ?
#
loop_
_entity_poly.entity_id
_entity_poly.type
_entity_poly.pdbx_seq_one_letter_code
_entity_poly.pdbx_strand_id
1 'polypeptide(L)'
;NPYIAPGWTLKDEEGCGVRVWATMKGEDQPRVLELMLSQAQVRNSTLWASDPKQQLAYLATKRWSRLHCPDVIMGVYTPDELQETAPRVERDITPQTTTAAGMNSLINAKPAKKPDEQTRKSDSRDPEEMLMAFTSAAMNYSTVSELDKAYKYIAQKLSDDDELLAKATDVYSVRREELNETSM
;
A
#
# COMPACT_ATOMS: atom_id res chain seq x y z
N ASN A 1 15.14 2.95 -23.48
CA ASN A 1 15.29 4.42 -23.47
C ASN A 1 16.76 4.76 -23.31
N PRO A 2 17.32 5.63 -24.16
CA PRO A 2 18.69 6.13 -23.98
C PRO A 2 18.80 6.93 -22.67
N TYR A 3 19.98 6.91 -22.03
CA TYR A 3 20.25 7.70 -20.83
C TYR A 3 20.25 9.19 -21.20
N ILE A 4 19.46 9.99 -20.46
CA ILE A 4 19.34 11.43 -20.70
C ILE A 4 20.39 12.14 -19.84
N ALA A 5 21.41 12.69 -20.50
CA ALA A 5 22.44 13.50 -19.88
C ALA A 5 22.25 14.98 -20.29
N PRO A 6 22.66 15.95 -19.43
CA PRO A 6 22.66 17.35 -19.81
C PRO A 6 23.51 17.59 -21.05
N GLY A 7 22.96 18.30 -22.04
CA GLY A 7 23.66 18.67 -23.27
C GLY A 7 24.45 19.99 -23.18
N TRP A 8 24.50 20.61 -22.00
CA TRP A 8 25.15 21.90 -21.75
C TRP A 8 26.37 21.73 -20.83
N THR A 9 27.21 22.77 -20.80
CA THR A 9 28.44 22.83 -20.01
C THR A 9 28.27 23.70 -18.78
N LEU A 10 29.24 23.66 -17.86
CA LEU A 10 29.24 24.51 -16.66
C LEU A 10 29.23 26.02 -16.99
N LYS A 11 29.80 26.41 -18.14
CA LYS A 11 29.77 27.82 -18.59
C LYS A 11 28.36 28.28 -18.93
N ASP A 12 27.55 27.39 -19.50
CA ASP A 12 26.16 27.69 -19.85
C ASP A 12 25.27 27.87 -18.60
N GLU A 13 25.75 27.44 -17.43
CA GLU A 13 25.08 27.60 -16.14
C GLU A 13 25.39 28.94 -15.47
N GLU A 14 26.29 29.74 -16.03
CA GLU A 14 26.63 31.05 -15.49
C GLU A 14 25.37 31.94 -15.44
N GLY A 15 25.10 32.51 -14.27
CA GLY A 15 23.88 33.30 -14.05
C GLY A 15 22.58 32.50 -13.89
N CYS A 16 22.58 31.18 -14.10
CA CYS A 16 21.41 30.34 -13.88
C CYS A 16 21.26 29.98 -12.39
N GLY A 17 20.16 30.38 -11.77
CA GLY A 17 19.90 30.10 -10.36
C GLY A 17 18.43 30.25 -9.98
N VAL A 18 18.14 29.95 -8.71
CA VAL A 18 16.82 30.16 -8.10
C VAL A 18 16.97 30.95 -6.80
N ARG A 19 15.96 31.76 -6.50
CA ARG A 19 15.82 32.48 -5.23
C ARG A 19 14.60 31.93 -4.49
N VAL A 20 14.80 31.48 -3.26
CA VAL A 20 13.73 31.03 -2.36
C VAL A 20 13.67 31.98 -1.18
N TRP A 21 12.47 32.42 -0.81
CA TRP A 21 12.30 33.30 0.33
C TRP A 21 10.92 33.13 0.97
N ALA A 22 10.84 33.47 2.24
CA ALA A 22 9.57 33.62 2.96
C ALA A 22 9.72 34.62 4.10
N THR A 23 8.62 35.27 4.46
CA THR A 23 8.53 36.15 5.63
C THR A 23 7.81 35.40 6.73
N MET A 24 8.46 35.22 7.87
CA MET A 24 7.88 34.50 9.01
C MET A 24 6.91 35.41 9.77
N LYS A 25 5.96 34.80 10.49
CA LYS A 25 5.03 35.56 11.34
C LYS A 25 5.83 36.31 12.42
N GLY A 26 5.71 37.63 12.45
CA GLY A 26 6.44 38.50 13.38
C GLY A 26 7.80 39.01 12.87
N GLU A 27 8.18 38.68 11.63
CA GLU A 27 9.35 39.26 10.97
C GLU A 27 8.92 40.26 9.90
N ASP A 28 9.57 41.43 9.82
CA ASP A 28 9.30 42.44 8.79
C ASP A 28 10.10 42.22 7.50
N GLN A 29 11.23 41.51 7.61
CA GLN A 29 12.11 41.22 6.47
C GLN A 29 12.03 39.74 6.08
N PRO A 30 12.00 39.43 4.78
CA PRO A 30 12.02 38.04 4.31
C PRO A 30 13.39 37.40 4.53
N ARG A 31 13.40 36.12 4.86
CA ARG A 31 14.60 35.30 4.83
C ARG A 31 14.80 34.78 3.42
N VAL A 32 15.97 35.01 2.82
CA VAL A 32 16.23 34.74 1.41
C VAL A 32 17.41 33.79 1.27
N LEU A 33 17.29 32.80 0.37
CA LEU A 33 18.38 31.97 -0.11
C LEU A 33 18.43 32.04 -1.64
N GLU A 34 19.60 32.37 -2.18
CA GLU A 34 19.90 32.23 -3.60
C GLU A 34 20.80 31.02 -3.81
N LEU A 35 20.43 30.18 -4.77
CA LEU A 35 21.20 28.99 -5.13
C LEU A 35 21.44 28.98 -6.63
N MET A 36 22.72 29.03 -7.02
CA MET A 36 23.12 28.91 -8.41
C MET A 36 23.16 27.45 -8.84
N LEU A 37 22.84 27.18 -10.10
CA LEU A 37 22.90 25.85 -10.68
C LEU A 37 24.32 25.27 -10.58
N SER A 38 25.34 26.11 -10.76
CA SER A 38 26.76 25.77 -10.60
C SER A 38 27.13 25.32 -9.17
N GLN A 39 26.36 25.72 -8.15
CA GLN A 39 26.56 25.28 -6.75
C GLN A 39 25.90 23.93 -6.45
N ALA A 40 25.09 23.38 -7.37
CA ALA A 40 24.48 22.06 -7.26
C ALA A 40 25.44 20.98 -7.78
N GLN A 41 26.44 20.59 -6.98
CA GLN A 41 27.50 19.67 -7.39
C GLN A 41 27.01 18.23 -7.64
N VAL A 42 26.16 17.68 -6.77
CA VAL A 42 25.69 16.29 -6.86
C VAL A 42 24.40 16.22 -7.68
N ARG A 43 24.44 15.54 -8.82
CA ARG A 43 23.34 15.45 -9.80
C ARG A 43 23.04 14.01 -10.23
N ASN A 44 22.69 13.16 -9.27
CA ASN A 44 22.53 11.71 -9.48
C ASN A 44 21.19 11.29 -10.13
N SER A 45 20.46 12.23 -10.74
CA SER A 45 19.18 11.97 -11.39
C SER A 45 19.22 12.46 -12.83
N THR A 46 18.68 11.66 -13.76
CA THR A 46 18.49 12.08 -15.15
C THR A 46 17.57 13.29 -15.28
N LEU A 47 16.75 13.58 -14.26
CA LEU A 47 15.91 14.77 -14.20
C LEU A 47 16.73 16.07 -14.16
N TRP A 48 18.00 16.03 -13.77
CA TRP A 48 18.87 17.21 -13.93
C TRP A 48 19.09 17.59 -15.40
N ALA A 49 18.91 16.66 -16.33
CA ALA A 49 18.99 16.92 -17.76
C ALA A 49 17.64 17.38 -18.34
N SER A 50 16.52 16.75 -17.94
CA SER A 50 15.20 17.02 -18.51
C SER A 50 14.42 18.13 -17.80
N ASP A 51 14.59 18.27 -16.49
CA ASP A 51 13.96 19.31 -15.66
C ASP A 51 14.91 19.85 -14.58
N PRO A 52 16.00 20.54 -14.99
CA PRO A 52 16.98 21.10 -14.06
C PRO A 52 16.39 22.16 -13.12
N LYS A 53 15.37 22.90 -13.57
CA LYS A 53 14.76 23.97 -12.78
C LYS A 53 14.01 23.40 -11.58
N GLN A 54 13.21 22.34 -11.76
CA GLN A 54 12.51 21.70 -10.66
C GLN A 54 13.49 21.07 -9.65
N GLN A 55 14.53 20.39 -10.14
CA GLN A 55 15.58 19.83 -9.29
C GLN A 55 16.26 20.90 -8.43
N LEU A 56 16.66 22.01 -9.05
CA LEU A 56 17.31 23.11 -8.34
C LEU A 56 16.38 23.80 -7.34
N ALA A 57 15.10 23.99 -7.69
CA ALA A 57 14.10 24.56 -6.80
C ALA A 57 13.88 23.67 -5.56
N TYR A 58 13.75 22.35 -5.74
CA TYR A 58 13.60 21.41 -4.62
C TYR A 58 14.82 21.45 -3.70
N LEU A 59 16.03 21.45 -4.28
CA LEU A 59 17.28 21.55 -3.52
C LEU A 59 17.36 22.87 -2.74
N ALA A 60 16.99 23.99 -3.36
CA ALA A 60 17.01 25.31 -2.72
C ALA A 60 16.01 25.39 -1.56
N THR A 61 14.76 24.95 -1.75
CA THR A 61 13.75 24.91 -0.68
C THR A 61 14.22 24.03 0.48
N LYS A 62 14.76 22.84 0.18
CA LYS A 62 15.32 21.92 1.17
C LYS A 62 16.44 22.55 2.01
N ARG A 63 17.31 23.36 1.38
CA ARG A 63 18.40 24.09 2.07
C ARG A 63 17.88 25.29 2.86
N TRP A 64 16.96 26.06 2.28
CA TRP A 64 16.32 27.21 2.94
C TRP A 64 15.61 26.77 4.23
N SER A 65 14.81 25.69 4.18
CA SER A 65 14.11 25.18 5.35
C SER A 65 15.06 24.67 6.44
N ARG A 66 16.19 24.05 6.08
CA ARG A 66 17.23 23.66 7.06
C ARG A 66 17.91 24.86 7.71
N LEU A 67 18.11 25.93 6.96
CA LEU A 67 18.79 27.12 7.44
C LEU A 67 17.89 27.96 8.36
N HIS A 68 16.59 28.03 8.05
CA HIS A 68 15.68 28.98 8.69
C HIS A 68 14.55 28.37 9.51
N CYS A 69 14.27 27.07 9.34
CA CYS A 69 13.26 26.34 10.09
C CYS A 69 13.79 24.98 10.59
N PRO A 70 14.96 24.91 11.25
CA PRO A 70 15.55 23.64 11.69
C PRO A 70 14.64 22.90 12.68
N ASP A 71 13.96 23.64 13.57
CA ASP A 71 13.11 23.07 14.63
C ASP A 71 11.91 22.31 14.04
N VAL A 72 11.33 22.82 12.95
CA VAL A 72 10.23 22.15 12.23
C VAL A 72 10.69 20.84 11.59
N ILE A 73 11.95 20.76 11.16
CA ILE A 73 12.50 19.54 10.54
C ILE A 73 12.88 18.49 11.58
N MET A 74 13.26 18.88 12.79
CA MET A 74 13.66 17.96 13.86
C MET A 74 12.51 17.48 14.74
N GLY A 75 11.27 17.85 14.41
CA GLY A 75 10.09 17.58 15.22
C GLY A 75 9.92 18.66 16.28
N VAL A 76 8.77 19.33 16.24
CA VAL A 76 8.39 20.27 17.31
C VAL A 76 7.50 19.49 18.25
N TYR A 77 7.94 19.34 19.49
CA TYR A 77 7.06 18.84 20.54
C TYR A 77 5.98 19.88 20.80
N THR A 78 4.73 19.53 20.54
CA THR A 78 3.62 20.39 20.92
C THR A 78 3.34 20.24 22.42
N PRO A 79 2.82 21.27 23.12
CA PRO A 79 2.63 21.22 24.57
C PRO A 79 1.78 20.03 25.06
N ASP A 80 0.85 19.59 24.22
CA ASP A 80 0.03 18.38 24.40
C ASP A 80 0.85 17.08 24.33
N GLU A 81 1.88 17.01 23.47
CA GLU A 81 2.82 15.86 23.42
C GLU A 81 3.70 15.78 24.68
N LEU A 82 4.02 16.93 25.31
CA LEU A 82 4.70 16.96 26.62
C LEU A 82 3.78 16.65 27.80
N GLN A 83 2.47 16.90 27.67
CA GLN A 83 1.48 16.63 28.72
C GLN A 83 1.08 15.15 28.81
N GLU A 84 1.29 14.36 27.75
CA GLU A 84 1.27 12.88 27.81
C GLU A 84 2.51 12.33 28.56
N THR A 85 2.73 12.79 29.80
CA THR A 85 3.71 12.21 30.73
C THR A 85 3.18 10.95 31.43
N ALA A 86 1.91 10.61 31.26
CA ALA A 86 1.39 9.30 31.65
C ALA A 86 1.86 8.27 30.61
N PRO A 87 2.74 7.31 30.97
CA PRO A 87 3.20 6.30 30.02
C PRO A 87 1.98 5.54 29.49
N ARG A 88 1.71 5.66 28.19
CA ARG A 88 0.76 4.76 27.53
C ARG A 88 1.28 3.35 27.79
N VAL A 89 0.45 2.49 28.40
CA VAL A 89 0.81 1.09 28.65
C VAL A 89 1.21 0.47 27.31
N GLU A 90 2.47 0.06 27.19
CA GLU A 90 3.01 -0.50 25.97
C GLU A 90 2.15 -1.70 25.54
N ARG A 91 1.59 -1.64 24.34
CA ARG A 91 0.85 -2.75 23.76
C ARG A 91 1.88 -3.72 23.19
N ASP A 92 1.91 -4.93 23.72
CA ASP A 92 2.70 -6.01 23.12
C ASP A 92 2.14 -6.33 21.73
N ILE A 93 2.93 -5.99 20.71
CA ILE A 93 2.64 -6.26 19.30
C ILE A 93 3.51 -7.39 18.75
N THR A 94 4.27 -8.07 19.61
CA THR A 94 5.13 -9.18 19.20
C THR A 94 4.24 -10.28 18.63
N PRO A 95 4.34 -10.59 17.32
CA PRO A 95 3.61 -11.70 16.76
C PRO A 95 4.11 -12.98 17.47
N GLN A 96 3.18 -13.80 17.97
CA GLN A 96 3.54 -15.08 18.59
C GLN A 96 4.43 -15.87 17.63
N THR A 97 5.64 -16.22 18.06
CA THR A 97 6.61 -16.90 17.21
C THR A 97 6.05 -18.26 16.79
N THR A 98 5.69 -18.40 15.51
CA THR A 98 5.64 -19.71 14.88
C THR A 98 7.07 -20.24 14.92
N THR A 99 7.29 -21.25 15.74
CA THR A 99 8.57 -21.91 16.04
C THR A 99 9.59 -21.88 14.90
N ALA A 100 10.87 -21.66 15.22
CA ALA A 100 12.02 -21.62 14.32
C ALA A 100 12.12 -22.77 13.29
N ALA A 101 11.40 -23.87 13.52
CA ALA A 101 11.17 -24.93 12.54
C ALA A 101 10.65 -24.42 11.18
N GLY A 102 9.82 -23.37 11.15
CA GLY A 102 9.26 -22.81 9.92
C GLY A 102 10.30 -22.09 9.04
N MET A 103 11.32 -21.48 9.64
CA MET A 103 12.32 -20.68 8.91
C MET A 103 13.35 -21.57 8.19
N ASN A 104 13.74 -22.71 8.79
CA ASN A 104 14.64 -23.69 8.17
C ASN A 104 14.01 -24.41 6.96
N SER A 105 12.68 -24.55 6.91
CA SER A 105 11.98 -25.12 5.75
C SER A 105 11.97 -24.20 4.53
N LEU A 106 12.09 -22.89 4.72
CA LEU A 106 12.09 -21.90 3.62
C LEU A 106 13.45 -21.82 2.91
N ILE A 107 14.55 -22.07 3.63
CA ILE A 107 15.92 -21.98 3.10
C ILE A 107 16.25 -23.18 2.19
N ASN A 108 15.64 -24.34 2.42
CA ASN A 108 15.91 -25.59 1.66
C ASN A 108 14.93 -25.88 0.51
N ALA A 109 13.97 -24.99 0.23
CA ALA A 109 13.04 -25.19 -0.87
C ALA A 109 13.73 -24.91 -2.22
N LYS A 110 14.11 -25.97 -2.95
CA LYS A 110 14.52 -25.89 -4.36
C LYS A 110 13.43 -25.18 -5.18
N PRO A 111 13.78 -24.27 -6.11
CA PRO A 111 12.79 -23.62 -6.96
C PRO A 111 12.26 -24.62 -7.99
N ALA A 112 11.10 -25.20 -7.70
CA ALA A 112 10.32 -25.94 -8.69
C ALA A 112 9.54 -24.94 -9.55
N LYS A 113 9.67 -25.11 -10.87
CA LYS A 113 8.99 -24.33 -11.92
C LYS A 113 7.51 -24.14 -11.63
N LYS A 114 7.02 -22.91 -11.82
CA LYS A 114 5.61 -22.54 -11.89
C LYS A 114 4.88 -23.38 -12.95
N PRO A 115 3.68 -23.88 -12.61
CA PRO A 115 2.53 -23.77 -13.51
C PRO A 115 1.40 -22.97 -12.83
N ASP A 116 0.73 -22.20 -13.67
CA ASP A 116 -0.40 -21.29 -13.52
C ASP A 116 -1.00 -20.92 -12.15
N GLU A 117 -1.19 -19.61 -12.05
CA GLU A 117 -1.70 -18.84 -10.95
C GLU A 117 -3.23 -18.96 -10.84
N GLN A 118 -3.70 -19.74 -9.86
CA GLN A 118 -4.99 -19.54 -9.21
C GLN A 118 -4.76 -19.51 -7.70
N THR A 119 -4.35 -18.33 -7.23
CA THR A 119 -4.21 -18.01 -5.80
C THR A 119 -5.54 -18.18 -5.08
N ARG A 120 -5.69 -19.28 -4.33
CA ARG A 120 -6.67 -19.38 -3.25
C ARG A 120 -6.19 -18.49 -2.08
N LYS A 121 -6.64 -17.24 -2.04
CA LYS A 121 -6.58 -16.43 -0.82
C LYS A 121 -7.49 -17.06 0.22
N SER A 122 -7.03 -17.18 1.46
CA SER A 122 -7.87 -17.50 2.61
C SER A 122 -8.91 -16.39 2.76
N ASP A 123 -10.16 -16.67 2.38
CA ASP A 123 -11.28 -15.74 2.51
C ASP A 123 -11.55 -15.50 4.00
N SER A 124 -11.19 -14.30 4.45
CA SER A 124 -11.66 -13.69 5.69
C SER A 124 -12.92 -12.86 5.40
N ARG A 125 -13.81 -13.39 4.55
CA ARG A 125 -15.07 -12.74 4.22
C ARG A 125 -16.04 -12.87 5.39
N ASP A 126 -16.88 -11.85 5.55
CA ASP A 126 -18.00 -11.85 6.46
C ASP A 126 -18.97 -12.99 6.09
N PRO A 127 -19.51 -13.80 7.03
CA PRO A 127 -20.45 -14.88 6.72
C PRO A 127 -21.62 -14.48 5.82
N GLU A 128 -22.13 -13.25 5.98
CA GLU A 128 -23.21 -12.72 5.16
C GLU A 128 -22.78 -12.42 3.71
N GLU A 129 -21.54 -11.95 3.50
CA GLU A 129 -20.96 -11.76 2.17
C GLU A 129 -20.72 -13.11 1.45
N MET A 130 -20.34 -14.15 2.20
CA MET A 130 -20.21 -15.50 1.64
C MET A 130 -21.55 -16.07 1.18
N LEU A 131 -22.61 -15.89 1.97
CA LEU A 131 -23.96 -16.30 1.58
C LEU A 131 -24.41 -15.54 0.32
N MET A 132 -24.23 -14.22 0.27
CA MET A 132 -24.61 -13.40 -0.89
C MET A 132 -23.89 -13.84 -2.17
N ALA A 133 -22.57 -14.08 -2.07
CA ALA A 133 -21.78 -14.59 -3.17
C ALA A 133 -22.28 -15.97 -3.64
N PHE A 134 -22.59 -16.88 -2.71
CA PHE A 134 -23.16 -18.18 -3.05
C PHE A 134 -24.49 -18.06 -3.77
N THR A 135 -25.44 -17.30 -3.23
CA THR A 135 -26.77 -17.11 -3.82
C THR A 135 -26.68 -16.54 -5.23
N SER A 136 -25.76 -15.59 -5.45
CA SER A 136 -25.52 -15.03 -6.78
C SER A 136 -24.93 -16.05 -7.78
N ALA A 137 -24.04 -16.93 -7.30
CA ALA A 137 -23.36 -17.92 -8.14
C ALA A 137 -24.21 -19.18 -8.38
N ALA A 138 -25.14 -19.50 -7.47
CA ALA A 138 -25.96 -20.70 -7.51
C ALA A 138 -26.72 -20.85 -8.83
N MET A 139 -27.28 -19.75 -9.33
CA MET A 139 -28.03 -19.73 -10.59
C MET A 139 -27.17 -20.01 -11.83
N ASN A 140 -25.86 -19.76 -11.76
CA ASN A 140 -24.95 -19.95 -12.88
C ASN A 140 -24.33 -21.35 -12.97
N TYR A 141 -24.53 -22.20 -11.96
CA TYR A 141 -24.05 -23.59 -12.04
C TYR A 141 -24.90 -24.39 -13.01
N SER A 142 -24.23 -25.10 -13.92
CA SER A 142 -24.85 -25.91 -14.98
C SER A 142 -24.93 -27.39 -14.62
N THR A 143 -24.28 -27.81 -13.54
CA THR A 143 -24.23 -29.21 -13.11
C THR A 143 -24.43 -29.36 -11.60
N VAL A 144 -25.11 -30.45 -11.21
CA VAL A 144 -25.34 -30.77 -9.78
C VAL A 144 -24.01 -30.98 -9.04
N SER A 145 -22.99 -31.53 -9.72
CA SER A 145 -21.68 -31.76 -9.11
C SER A 145 -20.94 -30.48 -8.73
N GLU A 146 -21.08 -29.41 -9.52
CA GLU A 146 -20.48 -28.11 -9.21
C GLU A 146 -21.22 -27.41 -8.08
N LEU A 147 -22.56 -27.48 -8.10
CA LEU A 147 -23.41 -26.96 -7.04
C LEU A 147 -23.12 -27.66 -5.69
N ASP A 148 -22.97 -28.99 -5.69
CA ASP A 148 -22.63 -29.78 -4.49
C ASP A 148 -21.28 -29.37 -3.89
N LYS A 149 -20.27 -29.10 -4.73
CA LYS A 149 -18.94 -28.67 -4.28
C LYS A 149 -19.02 -27.28 -3.64
N ALA A 150 -19.75 -26.35 -4.25
CA ALA A 150 -19.94 -25.01 -3.73
C ALA A 150 -20.72 -25.04 -2.40
N TYR A 151 -21.82 -25.80 -2.33
CA TYR A 151 -22.61 -25.93 -1.11
C TYR A 151 -21.80 -26.52 0.05
N LYS A 152 -21.02 -27.59 -0.18
CA LYS A 152 -20.15 -28.17 0.87
C LYS A 152 -19.16 -27.16 1.45
N TYR A 153 -18.62 -26.29 0.61
CA TYR A 153 -17.69 -25.26 1.04
C TYR A 153 -18.37 -24.21 1.93
N ILE A 154 -19.53 -23.71 1.52
CA ILE A 154 -20.26 -22.69 2.28
C ILE A 154 -20.92 -23.26 3.53
N ALA A 155 -21.44 -24.48 3.50
CA ALA A 155 -21.97 -25.16 4.67
C ALA A 155 -20.89 -25.36 5.76
N GLN A 156 -19.64 -25.61 5.36
CA GLN A 156 -18.52 -25.69 6.30
C GLN A 156 -18.12 -24.31 6.86
N LYS A 157 -18.41 -23.22 6.15
CA LYS A 157 -18.05 -21.85 6.56
C LYS A 157 -19.15 -21.15 7.35
N LEU A 158 -20.39 -21.54 7.15
CA LEU A 158 -21.56 -21.04 7.88
C LEU A 158 -22.00 -22.00 9.00
N SER A 159 -21.16 -22.97 9.40
CA SER A 159 -21.50 -23.95 10.44
C SER A 159 -21.78 -23.33 11.82
N ASP A 160 -21.31 -22.10 12.03
CA ASP A 160 -21.43 -21.37 13.30
C ASP A 160 -22.70 -20.48 13.34
N ASP A 161 -23.39 -20.30 12.21
CA ASP A 161 -24.61 -19.48 12.07
C ASP A 161 -25.73 -20.29 11.40
N ASP A 162 -26.61 -20.84 12.25
CA ASP A 162 -27.72 -21.70 11.82
C ASP A 162 -28.71 -20.98 10.89
N GLU A 163 -28.90 -19.67 11.02
CA GLU A 163 -29.84 -18.91 10.18
C GLU A 163 -29.28 -18.70 8.76
N LEU A 164 -28.00 -18.35 8.65
CA LEU A 164 -27.35 -18.20 7.34
C LEU A 164 -27.16 -19.56 6.65
N LEU A 165 -26.86 -20.61 7.42
CA LEU A 165 -26.77 -21.97 6.90
C LEU A 165 -28.12 -22.42 6.33
N ALA A 166 -29.22 -22.19 7.05
CA ALA A 166 -30.56 -22.54 6.56
C ALA A 166 -30.91 -21.84 5.24
N LYS A 167 -30.57 -20.55 5.09
CA LYS A 167 -30.76 -19.80 3.83
C LYS A 167 -29.91 -20.38 2.69
N ALA A 168 -28.66 -20.78 2.96
CA ALA A 168 -27.82 -21.44 1.96
C ALA A 168 -28.39 -22.80 1.53
N THR A 169 -28.92 -23.58 2.48
CA THR A 169 -29.54 -24.88 2.22
C THR A 169 -30.80 -24.77 1.36
N ASP A 170 -31.61 -23.73 1.58
CA ASP A 170 -32.82 -23.47 0.78
C ASP A 170 -32.45 -23.19 -0.69
N VAL A 171 -31.51 -22.26 -0.92
CA VAL A 171 -31.01 -21.93 -2.26
C VAL A 171 -30.40 -23.15 -2.97
N TYR A 172 -29.64 -23.98 -2.24
CA TYR A 172 -29.08 -25.21 -2.76
C TYR A 172 -30.16 -26.22 -3.18
N SER A 173 -31.19 -26.40 -2.35
CA SER A 173 -32.25 -27.38 -2.60
C SER A 173 -33.06 -27.00 -3.84
N VAL A 174 -33.47 -25.74 -3.93
CA VAL A 174 -34.19 -25.20 -5.10
C VAL A 174 -33.38 -25.38 -6.37
N ARG A 175 -32.11 -24.94 -6.38
CA ARG A 175 -31.28 -25.02 -7.59
C ARG A 175 -30.96 -26.47 -8.00
N ARG A 176 -30.82 -27.37 -7.02
CA ARG A 176 -30.59 -28.79 -7.27
C ARG A 176 -31.81 -29.46 -7.90
N GLU A 177 -33.01 -29.12 -7.45
CA GLU A 177 -34.27 -29.61 -8.03
C GLU A 177 -34.41 -29.12 -9.48
N GLU A 178 -34.18 -27.83 -9.74
CA GLU A 178 -34.20 -27.26 -11.10
C GLU A 178 -33.21 -27.97 -12.06
N LEU A 179 -31.99 -28.22 -11.60
CA LEU A 179 -30.97 -28.90 -12.40
C LEU A 179 -31.30 -30.37 -12.66
N ASN A 180 -32.00 -31.03 -11.73
CA ASN A 180 -32.47 -32.40 -11.92
C ASN A 180 -33.68 -32.46 -12.86
N GLU A 181 -34.60 -31.49 -12.79
CA GLU A 181 -35.75 -31.39 -13.71
C GLU A 181 -35.31 -31.07 -15.14
N THR A 182 -34.30 -30.22 -15.32
CA THR A 182 -33.76 -29.86 -16.64
C THR A 182 -32.98 -31.02 -17.29
N SER A 183 -32.60 -32.02 -16.50
CA SER A 183 -31.83 -33.19 -16.97
C SER A 183 -32.70 -34.41 -17.29
N MET A 184 -34.03 -34.30 -17.18
CA MET A 184 -35.02 -35.31 -17.60
C MET A 184 -35.64 -34.93 -18.96
#